data_AF-A0A9Q1MAQ1-F1
#
_entry.id   AF-A0A9Q1MAQ1-F1
#
_cell.length_a   1.000
_cell.length_b   1.000
_cell.length_c   1.000
_cell.angle_alpha   90.00
_cell.angle_beta   90.00
_cell.angle_gamma   90.00
#
_symmetry.space_group_name_H-M   'P 1'
#
loop_
_entity.id
_entity.type
_entity.pdbx_description
1 polymer ?
#
loop_
_entity_poly.entity_id
_entity_poly.type
_entity_poly.pdbx_seq_one_letter_code
_entity_poly.pdbx_strand_id
1 'polypeptide(L)'
;MQLNILLIKGMKKKIRAINKSILFIVNFRMAIGLPDTKGTTIGDDHTSVVAAFSSRGPNFASPGILKLDIIGPGVNILAAWHISLENNTNTNSRFNMISGTSMSCPRLSGVAALLKSVHPDWSPAAIKSAIMTTANVLNLGSNLIEDETYLPANVFATGAGHVNPTQI
;
A
#
# COMPACT_ATOMS: atom_id res chain seq x y z
N MET A 1 -45.69 -1.01 8.60
CA MET A 1 -44.60 -1.93 9.03
C MET A 1 -43.62 -2.32 7.90
N GLN A 2 -43.49 -1.53 6.81
CA GLN A 2 -42.59 -1.86 5.67
C GLN A 2 -41.32 -0.98 5.60
N LEU A 3 -41.31 0.20 6.24
CA LEU A 3 -40.20 1.16 6.14
C LEU A 3 -38.91 0.68 6.84
N ASN A 4 -39.03 -0.02 7.97
CA ASN A 4 -37.87 -0.52 8.73
C ASN A 4 -37.11 -1.65 8.02
N ILE A 5 -37.77 -2.46 7.20
CA ILE A 5 -37.14 -3.58 6.49
C ILE A 5 -36.25 -3.09 5.34
N LEU A 6 -36.61 -1.98 4.68
CA LEU A 6 -35.82 -1.41 3.59
C LEU A 6 -34.52 -0.78 4.11
N LEU A 7 -34.57 -0.11 5.26
CA LEU A 7 -33.42 0.48 5.95
C LEU A 7 -32.43 -0.60 6.39
N ILE A 8 -32.92 -1.69 6.99
CA ILE A 8 -32.08 -2.83 7.40
C ILE A 8 -31.46 -3.55 6.18
N LYS A 9 -32.22 -3.71 5.08
CA LYS A 9 -31.68 -4.26 3.82
C LYS A 9 -30.61 -3.36 3.21
N GLY A 10 -30.80 -2.04 3.24
CA GLY A 10 -29.82 -1.05 2.78
C GLY A 10 -28.54 -1.07 3.60
N MET A 11 -28.65 -1.13 4.93
CA MET A 11 -27.51 -1.26 5.85
C MET A 11 -26.74 -2.57 5.64
N LYS A 12 -27.44 -3.71 5.48
CA LYS A 12 -26.79 -5.00 5.16
C LYS A 12 -26.07 -4.98 3.80
N LYS A 13 -26.63 -4.28 2.80
CA LYS A 13 -25.98 -4.10 1.48
C LYS A 13 -24.73 -3.22 1.59
N LYS A 14 -24.78 -2.16 2.41
CA LYS A 14 -23.65 -1.25 2.68
C LYS A 14 -22.54 -1.95 3.47
N ILE A 15 -22.87 -2.75 4.48
CA ILE A 15 -21.91 -3.56 5.25
C ILE A 15 -21.27 -4.64 4.36
N ARG A 16 -22.03 -5.29 3.47
CA ARG A 16 -21.50 -6.27 2.52
C ARG A 16 -20.60 -5.62 1.45
N ALA A 17 -20.91 -4.40 1.03
CA ALA A 17 -20.05 -3.61 0.14
C ALA A 17 -18.75 -3.20 0.86
N ILE A 18 -18.84 -2.75 2.12
CA ILE A 18 -17.68 -2.44 2.97
C ILE A 18 -16.80 -3.67 3.16
N ASN A 19 -17.38 -4.84 3.46
CA ASN A 19 -16.61 -6.09 3.61
C ASN A 19 -15.98 -6.55 2.30
N LYS A 20 -16.63 -6.33 1.14
CA LYS A 20 -16.02 -6.58 -0.18
C LYS A 20 -14.91 -5.59 -0.51
N SER A 21 -15.06 -4.31 -0.15
CA SER A 21 -14.04 -3.28 -0.32
C SER A 21 -12.84 -3.53 0.59
N ILE A 22 -13.06 -3.97 1.83
CA ILE A 22 -12.01 -4.41 2.76
C ILE A 22 -11.29 -5.64 2.19
N LEU A 23 -12.02 -6.64 1.69
CA LEU A 23 -11.40 -7.81 1.04
C LEU A 23 -10.59 -7.42 -0.21
N PHE A 24 -11.01 -6.39 -0.94
CA PHE A 24 -10.32 -5.85 -2.11
C PHE A 24 -9.06 -5.06 -1.75
N ILE A 25 -9.08 -4.31 -0.64
CA ILE A 25 -7.90 -3.62 -0.09
C ILE A 25 -6.86 -4.63 0.40
N VAL A 26 -7.31 -5.74 1.02
CA VAL A 26 -6.42 -6.79 1.56
C VAL A 26 -5.84 -7.68 0.45
N ASN A 27 -6.52 -7.86 -0.70
CA ASN A 27 -6.05 -8.73 -1.80
C ASN A 27 -5.30 -8.01 -2.94
N PHE A 28 -4.78 -6.81 -2.72
CA PHE A 28 -4.02 -6.10 -3.74
C PHE A 28 -2.58 -6.65 -3.85
N ARG A 29 -2.45 -7.84 -4.45
CA ARG A 29 -1.17 -8.40 -4.90
C ARG A 29 -0.52 -7.39 -5.85
N MET A 30 0.71 -7.00 -5.52
CA MET A 30 1.48 -6.02 -6.26
C MET A 30 1.86 -6.60 -7.61
N ALA A 31 1.53 -5.90 -8.69
CA ALA A 31 2.03 -6.13 -10.02
C ALA A 31 3.05 -5.03 -10.29
N ILE A 32 4.34 -5.37 -10.22
CA ILE A 32 5.41 -4.46 -10.64
C ILE A 32 5.62 -4.73 -12.13
N GLY A 33 4.85 -4.06 -12.98
CA GLY A 33 5.06 -4.12 -14.42
C GLY A 33 5.56 -2.78 -14.90
N LEU A 34 6.78 -2.70 -15.44
CA LEU A 34 7.11 -1.62 -16.37
C LEU A 34 6.08 -1.67 -17.51
N PRO A 35 5.60 -0.53 -18.04
CA PRO A 35 4.80 -0.52 -19.26
C PRO A 35 5.71 -0.88 -20.45
N ASP A 36 6.13 -2.15 -20.52
CA ASP A 36 6.65 -2.74 -21.74
C ASP A 36 5.51 -3.53 -22.38
N THR A 37 5.49 -3.52 -23.70
CA THR A 37 4.49 -4.13 -24.59
C THR A 37 4.36 -5.67 -24.46
N LYS A 38 4.94 -6.27 -23.41
CA LYS A 38 5.03 -7.70 -23.13
C LYS A 38 4.17 -8.20 -21.96
N GLY A 39 3.28 -7.35 -21.42
CA GLY A 39 2.32 -7.73 -20.37
C GLY A 39 2.87 -7.61 -18.95
N THR A 40 1.97 -7.75 -17.96
CA THR A 40 2.31 -7.64 -16.54
C THR A 40 2.99 -8.92 -16.04
N THR A 41 4.25 -8.81 -15.63
CA THR A 41 4.97 -9.87 -14.93
C THR A 41 4.71 -9.79 -13.42
N ILE A 42 4.55 -10.95 -12.78
CA ILE A 42 4.30 -11.07 -11.34
C ILE A 42 5.31 -12.09 -10.80
N GLY A 43 5.88 -11.83 -9.64
CA GLY A 43 6.82 -12.75 -8.99
C GLY A 43 8.28 -12.51 -9.36
N ASP A 44 8.67 -11.26 -9.60
CA ASP A 44 10.08 -10.88 -9.68
C ASP A 44 10.73 -11.00 -8.28
N ASP A 45 11.84 -11.72 -8.17
CA ASP A 45 12.53 -11.96 -6.90
C ASP A 45 13.10 -10.65 -6.30
N HIS A 46 13.37 -9.64 -7.13
CA HIS A 46 13.78 -8.31 -6.65
C HIS A 46 12.60 -7.48 -6.10
N THR A 47 11.37 -8.00 -6.14
CA THR A 47 10.18 -7.29 -5.66
C THR A 47 10.35 -6.77 -4.24
N SER A 48 10.10 -5.46 -4.08
CA SER A 48 10.34 -4.59 -2.91
C SER A 48 11.64 -3.78 -2.99
N VAL A 49 11.86 -3.09 -4.11
CA VAL A 49 12.95 -2.11 -4.29
C VAL A 49 12.50 -0.72 -3.86
N VAL A 50 13.37 0.05 -3.20
CA VAL A 50 13.13 1.46 -2.93
C VAL A 50 13.22 2.27 -4.22
N ALA A 51 12.17 3.00 -4.56
CA ALA A 51 12.16 3.82 -5.76
C ALA A 51 13.15 5.00 -5.67
N ALA A 52 13.84 5.31 -6.78
CA ALA A 52 14.82 6.41 -6.85
C ALA A 52 14.28 7.76 -6.35
N PHE A 53 12.99 8.05 -6.63
CA PHE A 53 12.33 9.29 -6.22
C PHE A 53 11.93 9.33 -4.73
N SER A 54 12.06 8.21 -3.99
CA SER A 54 11.71 8.16 -2.58
C SER A 54 12.66 9.04 -1.78
N SER A 55 12.11 9.93 -0.96
CA SER A 55 12.91 10.74 -0.04
C SER A 55 13.60 9.85 1.00
N ARG A 56 14.79 10.27 1.42
CA ARG A 56 15.63 9.56 2.38
C ARG A 56 15.92 10.45 3.58
N GLY A 57 16.15 9.83 4.73
CA GLY A 57 16.70 10.51 5.90
C GLY A 57 18.14 10.99 5.71
N PRO A 58 18.75 11.60 6.75
CA PRO A 58 18.24 11.70 8.12
C PRO A 58 17.19 12.81 8.31
N ASN A 59 16.50 12.78 9.45
CA ASN A 59 15.56 13.82 9.83
C ASN A 59 16.30 15.06 10.36
N PHE A 60 16.41 16.11 9.55
CA PHE A 60 17.05 17.36 9.98
C PHE A 60 16.27 18.12 11.07
N ALA A 61 14.95 17.92 11.18
CA ALA A 61 14.14 18.59 12.19
C ALA A 61 14.27 17.96 13.58
N SER A 62 14.60 16.66 13.65
CA SER A 62 14.84 15.94 14.91
C SER A 62 15.88 14.84 14.67
N PRO A 63 17.18 15.17 14.79
CA PRO A 63 18.29 14.26 14.46
C PRO A 63 18.30 12.94 15.24
N GLY A 64 17.68 12.91 16.43
CA GLY A 64 17.57 11.69 17.25
C GLY A 64 16.45 10.72 16.84
N ILE A 65 15.63 11.07 15.83
CA ILE A 65 14.51 10.23 15.37
C ILE A 65 14.77 9.82 13.93
N LEU A 66 14.91 8.51 13.71
CA LEU A 66 15.05 7.95 12.38
C LEU A 66 13.78 8.22 11.54
N LYS A 67 13.98 8.74 10.33
CA LYS A 67 13.01 8.72 9.23
C LYS A 67 13.76 8.24 7.98
N LEU A 68 13.14 7.48 7.07
CA LEU A 68 11.74 7.04 6.98
C LEU A 68 11.33 6.01 8.06
N ASP A 69 10.03 5.87 8.34
CA ASP A 69 9.52 4.90 9.34
C ASP A 69 9.30 3.49 8.74
N ILE A 70 8.64 3.38 7.57
CA ILE A 70 8.30 2.12 6.90
C ILE A 70 8.08 2.34 5.41
N ILE A 71 8.34 1.33 4.56
CA ILE A 71 8.05 1.38 3.12
C ILE A 71 6.81 0.57 2.73
N GLY A 72 6.13 1.04 1.69
CA GLY A 72 4.92 0.43 1.15
C GLY A 72 4.83 0.59 -0.37
N PRO A 73 3.91 -0.13 -1.01
CA PRO A 73 3.81 -0.18 -2.47
C PRO A 73 3.38 1.19 -3.03
N GLY A 74 4.21 1.77 -3.90
CA GLY A 74 3.98 3.12 -4.46
C GLY A 74 4.40 3.30 -5.91
N VAL A 75 4.88 2.26 -6.58
CA VAL A 75 5.27 2.32 -8.00
C VAL A 75 4.23 1.55 -8.83
N ASN A 76 3.79 2.15 -9.93
CA ASN A 76 2.83 1.59 -10.89
C ASN A 76 1.52 1.11 -10.23
N ILE A 77 0.95 1.96 -9.38
CA ILE A 77 -0.30 1.67 -8.67
C ILE A 77 -1.48 2.07 -9.55
N LEU A 78 -2.31 1.08 -9.89
CA LEU A 78 -3.57 1.28 -10.59
C LEU A 78 -4.66 1.74 -9.60
N ALA A 79 -5.20 2.93 -9.82
CA ALA A 79 -6.25 3.51 -8.98
C ALA A 79 -7.33 4.21 -9.82
N ALA A 80 -8.50 4.43 -9.21
CA ALA A 80 -9.59 5.15 -9.87
C ALA A 80 -9.18 6.58 -10.22
N TRP A 81 -9.65 7.07 -11.36
CA TRP A 81 -9.34 8.40 -11.89
C TRP A 81 -10.60 9.12 -12.34
N HIS A 82 -10.61 10.45 -12.23
CA HIS A 82 -11.82 11.23 -12.46
C HIS A 82 -12.23 11.28 -13.95
N ILE A 83 -11.27 11.18 -14.87
CA ILE A 83 -11.47 11.12 -16.32
C ILE A 83 -10.97 9.79 -16.88
N SER A 84 -11.59 9.34 -17.99
CA SER A 84 -11.01 8.28 -18.81
C SER A 84 -9.76 8.83 -19.48
N LEU A 85 -8.66 8.10 -19.38
CA LEU A 85 -7.41 8.40 -20.11
C LEU A 85 -7.33 7.62 -21.43
N GLU A 86 -8.29 6.74 -21.67
CA GLU A 86 -8.34 5.94 -22.88
C GLU A 86 -8.95 6.76 -24.03
N ASN A 87 -8.21 6.86 -25.13
CA ASN A 87 -8.67 7.55 -26.35
C ASN A 87 -9.64 6.69 -27.19
N ASN A 88 -10.16 5.61 -26.63
CA ASN A 88 -10.99 4.63 -27.32
C ASN A 88 -12.44 4.76 -26.85
N THR A 89 -13.36 5.01 -27.78
CA THR A 89 -14.75 5.38 -27.50
C THR A 89 -15.60 4.23 -26.93
N ASN A 90 -15.06 3.01 -26.85
CA ASN A 90 -15.78 1.81 -26.40
C ASN A 90 -15.49 1.40 -24.95
N THR A 91 -14.55 2.07 -24.28
CA THR A 91 -14.06 1.67 -22.95
C THR A 91 -13.93 2.92 -22.07
N ASN A 92 -14.96 3.19 -21.27
CA ASN A 92 -14.94 4.24 -20.25
C ASN A 92 -14.18 3.78 -18.99
N SER A 93 -12.94 3.32 -19.16
CA SER A 93 -12.10 2.88 -18.04
C SER A 93 -11.59 4.09 -17.26
N ARG A 94 -12.16 4.33 -16.08
CA ARG A 94 -11.81 5.44 -15.18
C ARG A 94 -10.71 5.01 -14.20
N PHE A 95 -9.60 4.55 -14.74
CA PHE A 95 -8.42 4.14 -13.96
C PHE A 95 -7.16 4.77 -14.53
N ASN A 96 -6.20 5.03 -13.65
CA ASN A 96 -4.88 5.53 -14.00
C ASN A 96 -3.81 4.75 -13.22
N MET A 97 -2.65 4.57 -13.83
CA MET A 97 -1.49 3.94 -13.21
C MET A 97 -0.43 5.00 -12.96
N ILE A 98 -0.15 5.26 -11.68
CA ILE A 98 0.79 6.30 -11.26
C ILE A 98 1.73 5.83 -10.16
N SER A 99 2.84 6.54 -10.03
CA SER A 99 3.91 6.23 -9.08
C SER A 99 4.15 7.43 -8.16
N GLY A 100 4.39 7.16 -6.88
CA GLY A 100 4.71 8.17 -5.89
C GLY A 100 4.55 7.68 -4.45
N THR A 101 5.19 8.37 -3.50
CA THR A 101 4.95 8.17 -2.06
C THR A 101 3.49 8.48 -1.68
N SER A 102 2.84 9.37 -2.44
CA SER A 102 1.40 9.64 -2.37
C SER A 102 0.53 8.41 -2.66
N MET A 103 1.05 7.37 -3.32
CA MET A 103 0.36 6.08 -3.53
C MET A 103 0.66 5.08 -2.41
N SER A 104 1.87 5.11 -1.84
CA SER A 104 2.22 4.31 -0.64
C SER A 104 1.44 4.75 0.61
N CYS A 105 1.24 6.05 0.79
CA CYS A 105 0.54 6.63 1.94
C CYS A 105 -0.89 6.09 2.16
N PRO A 106 -1.81 6.11 1.17
CA PRO A 106 -3.15 5.57 1.34
C PRO A 106 -3.15 4.04 1.54
N ARG A 107 -2.15 3.32 1.03
CA ARG A 107 -2.00 1.87 1.25
C ARG A 107 -1.69 1.57 2.72
N LEU A 108 -0.69 2.25 3.29
CA LEU A 108 -0.34 2.11 4.71
C LEU A 108 -1.46 2.62 5.63
N SER A 109 -2.14 3.69 5.24
CA SER A 109 -3.31 4.21 5.97
C SER A 109 -4.44 3.17 6.01
N GLY A 110 -4.65 2.42 4.93
CA GLY A 110 -5.60 1.31 4.88
C GLY A 110 -5.25 0.17 5.85
N VAL A 111 -3.97 -0.20 5.93
CA VAL A 111 -3.48 -1.21 6.90
C VAL A 111 -3.69 -0.71 8.33
N ALA A 112 -3.32 0.53 8.63
CA ALA A 112 -3.52 1.12 9.96
C ALA A 112 -5.02 1.20 10.33
N ALA A 113 -5.89 1.54 9.38
CA ALA A 113 -7.33 1.56 9.60
C ALA A 113 -7.90 0.16 9.87
N LEU A 114 -7.42 -0.86 9.16
CA LEU A 114 -7.81 -2.25 9.41
C LEU A 114 -7.39 -2.68 10.81
N LEU A 115 -6.16 -2.38 11.22
CA LEU A 115 -5.68 -2.67 12.57
C LEU A 115 -6.50 -1.94 13.63
N LYS A 116 -6.84 -0.67 13.41
CA LYS A 116 -7.72 0.07 14.32
C LYS A 116 -9.13 -0.53 14.41
N SER A 117 -9.62 -1.16 13.34
CA SER A 117 -10.92 -1.84 13.35
C SER A 117 -10.91 -3.15 14.13
N VAL A 118 -9.77 -3.88 14.08
CA VAL A 118 -9.57 -5.14 14.81
C VAL A 118 -9.21 -4.89 16.27
N HIS A 119 -8.46 -3.83 16.55
CA HIS A 119 -8.01 -3.40 17.87
C HIS A 119 -8.44 -1.93 18.15
N PRO A 120 -9.73 -1.67 18.46
CA PRO A 120 -10.24 -0.32 18.68
C PRO A 120 -9.62 0.40 19.87
N ASP A 121 -9.06 -0.34 20.82
CA ASP A 121 -8.38 0.13 22.04
C ASP A 121 -6.93 0.55 21.79
N TRP A 122 -6.30 0.10 20.71
CA TRP A 122 -4.91 0.45 20.42
C TRP A 122 -4.72 1.95 20.14
N SER A 123 -3.66 2.52 20.71
CA SER A 123 -3.24 3.89 20.42
C SER A 123 -2.62 3.99 19.02
N PRO A 124 -2.55 5.20 18.42
CA PRO A 124 -1.84 5.39 17.16
C PRO A 124 -0.38 4.95 17.21
N ALA A 125 0.27 5.12 18.37
CA ALA A 125 1.64 4.66 18.60
C ALA A 125 1.74 3.13 18.63
N ALA A 126 0.77 2.44 19.23
CA ALA A 126 0.72 0.98 19.22
C ALA A 126 0.54 0.43 17.80
N ILE A 127 -0.36 1.01 17.01
CA ILE A 127 -0.56 0.62 15.59
C ILE A 127 0.70 0.87 14.78
N LYS A 128 1.33 2.05 14.93
CA LYS A 128 2.60 2.35 14.27
C LYS A 128 3.68 1.33 14.66
N SER A 129 3.81 1.03 15.94
CA SER A 129 4.77 0.05 16.45
C SER A 129 4.52 -1.32 15.85
N ALA A 130 3.29 -1.82 15.89
CA ALA A 130 2.93 -3.13 15.36
C ALA A 130 3.28 -3.24 13.87
N ILE A 131 2.97 -2.21 13.08
CA ILE A 131 3.31 -2.15 11.65
C ILE A 131 4.83 -2.16 11.42
N MET A 132 5.60 -1.43 12.23
CA MET A 132 7.06 -1.35 12.08
C MET A 132 7.76 -2.63 12.54
N THR A 133 7.37 -3.22 13.67
CA THR A 133 8.05 -4.40 14.24
C THR A 133 7.79 -5.68 13.45
N THR A 134 6.78 -5.68 12.60
CA THR A 134 6.37 -6.82 11.76
C THR A 134 6.76 -6.63 10.30
N ALA A 135 7.41 -5.51 9.96
CA ALA A 135 7.85 -5.21 8.61
C ALA A 135 8.95 -6.18 8.16
N ASN A 136 8.93 -6.53 6.87
CA ASN A 136 9.92 -7.38 6.25
C ASN A 136 11.12 -6.55 5.79
N VAL A 137 12.32 -6.92 6.22
CA VAL A 137 13.58 -6.32 5.72
C VAL A 137 14.07 -6.95 4.42
N LEU A 138 13.46 -8.07 4.02
CA LEU A 138 13.82 -8.85 2.85
C LEU A 138 12.86 -8.61 1.69
N ASN A 139 13.39 -8.64 0.48
CA ASN A 139 12.62 -8.71 -0.76
C ASN A 139 12.03 -10.11 -0.98
N LEU A 140 11.27 -10.29 -2.07
CA LEU A 140 10.62 -11.56 -2.37
C LEU A 140 11.63 -12.73 -2.55
N GLY A 141 12.81 -12.43 -3.10
CA GLY A 141 13.93 -13.35 -3.28
C GLY A 141 14.75 -13.63 -2.01
N SER A 142 14.29 -13.20 -0.84
CA SER A 142 14.99 -13.38 0.45
C SER A 142 16.32 -12.65 0.58
N ASN A 143 16.60 -11.67 -0.28
CA ASN A 143 17.73 -10.75 -0.14
C ASN A 143 17.30 -9.49 0.62
N LEU A 144 18.25 -8.68 1.10
CA LEU A 144 17.92 -7.37 1.66
C LEU A 144 17.19 -6.53 0.61
N ILE A 145 16.25 -5.70 1.07
CA ILE A 145 15.61 -4.70 0.20
C ILE A 145 16.68 -3.84 -0.45
N GLU A 146 16.59 -3.73 -1.78
CA GLU A 146 17.54 -2.98 -2.61
C GLU A 146 17.02 -1.56 -2.86
N ASP A 147 17.91 -0.66 -3.28
CA ASP A 147 17.58 0.64 -3.86
C ASP A 147 17.70 0.62 -5.39
N GLU A 148 17.53 1.77 -6.04
CA GLU A 148 17.64 1.93 -7.50
C GLU A 148 19.01 1.57 -8.08
N THR A 149 20.04 1.42 -7.23
CA THR A 149 21.38 1.01 -7.64
C THR A 149 21.58 -0.51 -7.57
N TYR A 150 20.54 -1.27 -7.20
CA TYR A 150 20.59 -2.71 -6.95
C TYR A 150 21.56 -3.09 -5.83
N LEU A 151 21.77 -2.17 -4.89
CA LEU A 151 22.54 -2.41 -3.68
C LEU A 151 21.59 -2.44 -2.48
N PRO A 152 21.97 -3.10 -1.36
CA PRO A 152 21.18 -3.09 -0.15
C PRO A 152 20.85 -1.67 0.31
N ALA A 153 19.57 -1.36 0.40
CA ALA A 153 19.09 -0.04 0.78
C ALA A 153 19.39 0.22 2.26
N ASN A 154 19.88 1.43 2.55
CA ASN A 154 20.16 1.83 3.92
C ASN A 154 18.87 2.08 4.74
N VAL A 155 19.02 2.12 6.06
CA VAL A 155 17.90 2.35 7.00
C VAL A 155 17.22 3.71 6.83
N PHE A 156 17.90 4.70 6.23
CA PHE A 156 17.31 6.00 5.93
C PHE A 156 16.36 5.97 4.73
N ALA A 157 16.44 4.91 3.92
CA ALA A 157 15.58 4.66 2.76
C ALA A 157 14.45 3.67 3.10
N THR A 158 14.74 2.62 3.88
CA THR A 158 13.78 1.54 4.18
C THR A 158 13.04 1.70 5.50
N GLY A 159 13.61 2.44 6.46
CA GLY A 159 13.09 2.48 7.83
C GLY A 159 13.07 1.08 8.45
N ALA A 160 11.92 0.67 8.95
CA ALA A 160 11.71 -0.68 9.49
C ALA A 160 11.63 -1.78 8.40
N GLY A 161 11.46 -1.42 7.12
CA GLY A 161 11.30 -2.37 6.01
C GLY A 161 9.93 -2.29 5.34
N HIS A 162 9.59 -3.31 4.55
CA HIS A 162 8.35 -3.38 3.80
C HIS A 162 7.18 -3.87 4.66
N VAL A 163 6.06 -3.15 4.61
CA VAL A 163 4.84 -3.50 5.35
C VAL A 163 4.39 -4.94 5.09
N ASN A 164 4.12 -5.68 6.17
CA ASN A 164 3.62 -7.04 6.11
C ASN A 164 2.31 -7.19 6.92
N PRO A 165 1.13 -6.99 6.30
CA PRO A 165 -0.14 -7.03 7.01
C PRO A 165 -0.53 -8.38 7.59
N THR A 166 0.08 -9.49 7.16
CA THR A 166 -0.28 -10.84 7.66
C THR A 166 0.43 -11.22 8.95
N GLN A 167 1.44 -10.45 9.36
CA GLN A 167 2.20 -10.68 10.58
C GLN A 167 1.82 -9.72 11.71
N ILE A 168 0.77 -8.89 11.53
CA ILE A 168 0.31 -7.88 12.50
C ILE A 168 -0.86 -8.38 13.33
#